data_AF-A0A3D1D077-F1
#
_entry.id   AF-A0A3D1D077-F1
#
_cell.length_a   1.000
_cell.length_b   1.000
_cell.length_c   1.000
_cell.angle_alpha   90.00
_cell.angle_beta   90.00
_cell.angle_gamma   90.00
#
_symmetry.space_group_name_H-M   'P 1'
#
loop_
_entity.id
_entity.type
_entity.pdbx_description
1 polymer ?
#
loop_
_entity_poly.entity_id
_entity_poly.type
_entity_poly.pdbx_seq_one_letter_code
_entity_poly.pdbx_strand_id
1 'polypeptide(L)'
;EPFNIMEIPQIVIDMFSKTLNKSSRIKTFRTRHLHVHRSSEGPIHYDGEPVMAGADVDISIVPKGIKVVVNADADKDKRKPNTLQRAACEMFNDLNAIQDDIAKQTQRGIKMAKMLQKKIGENLPNI
;
A
#
# COMPACT_ATOMS: atom_id res chain seq x y z
N GLU A 1 10.05 2.34 0.71
CA GLU A 1 10.32 0.90 0.54
C GLU A 1 9.46 0.41 -0.61
N PRO A 2 9.97 -0.46 -1.48
CA PRO A 2 9.17 -1.09 -2.54
C PRO A 2 8.11 -2.01 -1.91
N PHE A 3 6.93 -2.11 -2.52
CA PHE A 3 5.89 -3.04 -2.07
C PHE A 3 6.30 -4.49 -2.35
N ASN A 4 5.98 -5.40 -1.43
CA ASN A 4 6.13 -6.84 -1.67
C ASN A 4 4.95 -7.34 -2.53
N ILE A 5 5.20 -8.30 -3.44
CA ILE A 5 4.20 -8.88 -4.33
C ILE A 5 2.98 -9.43 -3.56
N MET A 6 3.21 -9.99 -2.37
CA MET A 6 2.14 -10.52 -1.52
C MET A 6 1.22 -9.43 -0.94
N GLU A 7 1.65 -8.18 -0.93
CA GLU A 7 0.93 -7.04 -0.34
C GLU A 7 0.07 -6.31 -1.37
N ILE A 8 0.37 -6.51 -2.65
CA ILE A 8 -0.33 -5.88 -3.78
C ILE A 8 -1.84 -6.18 -3.75
N PRO A 9 -2.32 -7.42 -3.51
CA PRO A 9 -3.75 -7.71 -3.49
C PRO A 9 -4.51 -6.84 -2.48
N GLN A 10 -3.94 -6.64 -1.29
CA GLN A 10 -4.60 -5.83 -0.26
C GLN A 10 -4.63 -4.35 -0.64
N ILE A 11 -3.53 -3.83 -1.17
CA ILE A 11 -3.46 -2.45 -1.65
C ILE A 11 -4.50 -2.21 -2.74
N VAL A 12 -4.66 -3.16 -3.68
CA VAL A 12 -5.68 -3.08 -4.73
C VAL A 12 -7.09 -3.04 -4.16
N ILE A 13 -7.41 -3.88 -3.16
CA ILE A 13 -8.69 -3.84 -2.45
C ILE A 13 -8.90 -2.47 -1.80
N ASP A 14 -7.90 -1.96 -1.08
CA ASP A 14 -7.93 -0.63 -0.45
C ASP A 14 -8.11 0.50 -1.49
N MET A 15 -7.59 0.34 -2.72
CA MET A 15 -7.80 1.30 -3.81
C MET A 15 -9.26 1.29 -4.27
N PHE A 16 -9.81 0.11 -4.57
CA PHE A 16 -11.18 -0.04 -5.10
C PHE A 16 -12.25 0.41 -4.10
N SER A 17 -12.00 0.20 -2.81
CA SER A 17 -12.88 0.63 -1.74
C SER A 17 -12.68 2.08 -1.30
N LYS A 18 -11.68 2.77 -1.85
CA LYS A 18 -11.27 4.14 -1.47
C LYS A 18 -10.84 4.24 0.01
N THR A 19 -10.18 3.20 0.54
CA THR A 19 -9.67 3.16 1.92
C THR A 19 -8.15 3.17 2.03
N LEU A 20 -7.43 3.56 0.97
CA LEU A 20 -5.95 3.65 0.97
C LEU A 20 -5.38 4.46 2.14
N ASN A 21 -6.10 5.48 2.59
CA ASN A 21 -5.69 6.31 3.72
C ASN A 21 -5.68 5.57 5.07
N LYS A 22 -6.26 4.37 5.15
CA LYS A 22 -6.25 3.49 6.33
C LYS A 22 -5.20 2.39 6.25
N SER A 23 -4.58 2.19 5.08
CA SER A 23 -3.57 1.16 4.89
C SER A 23 -2.31 1.49 5.69
N SER A 24 -1.80 0.56 6.49
CA SER A 24 -0.54 0.72 7.23
C SER A 24 0.69 0.87 6.32
N ARG A 25 0.54 0.52 5.04
CA ARG A 25 1.60 0.48 4.02
C ARG A 25 1.67 1.76 3.18
N ILE A 26 0.68 2.64 3.29
CA ILE A 26 0.59 3.88 2.48
C ILE A 26 0.63 5.10 3.39
N LYS A 27 1.57 6.00 3.12
CA LYS A 27 1.63 7.30 3.80
C LYS A 27 0.93 8.34 2.94
N THR A 28 -0.12 8.94 3.48
CA THR A 28 -0.88 10.00 2.80
C THR A 28 -0.51 11.35 3.40
N PHE A 29 -0.04 12.28 2.55
CA PHE A 29 0.29 13.64 2.93
C PHE A 29 -0.55 14.63 2.13
N ARG A 30 -0.84 15.81 2.71
CA ARG A 30 -1.54 16.90 2.02
C ARG A 30 -0.64 18.13 1.97
N THR A 31 -0.28 18.56 0.76
CA THR A 31 0.55 19.74 0.52
C THR A 31 0.07 20.50 -0.72
N ARG A 32 0.43 21.78 -0.83
CA ARG A 32 0.21 22.59 -2.04
C ARG A 32 1.36 22.50 -3.03
N HIS A 33 2.52 22.07 -2.57
CA HIS A 33 3.74 21.96 -3.36
C HIS A 33 4.52 20.72 -2.91
N LEU A 34 4.99 19.95 -3.88
CA LEU A 34 5.70 18.70 -3.71
C LEU A 34 6.85 18.67 -4.71
N HIS A 35 8.05 18.49 -4.19
CA HIS A 35 9.23 18.24 -4.98
C HIS A 35 9.65 16.78 -4.82
N VAL A 36 9.79 16.06 -5.94
CA VAL A 36 10.18 14.65 -5.99
C VAL A 36 11.52 14.54 -6.68
N HIS A 37 12.54 14.06 -5.95
CA HIS A 37 13.84 13.70 -6.51
C HIS A 37 13.94 12.18 -6.68
N ARG A 38 14.30 11.74 -7.88
CA ARG A 38 14.52 10.34 -8.25
C ARG A 38 15.99 10.10 -8.54
N SER A 39 16.46 8.86 -8.43
CA SER A 39 17.85 8.49 -8.73
C SER A 39 18.25 8.71 -10.19
N SER A 40 17.28 8.69 -11.11
CA SER A 40 17.48 8.88 -12.54
C SER A 40 16.20 9.38 -13.19
N GLU A 41 16.33 9.92 -14.40
CA GLU A 41 15.18 10.23 -15.25
C GLU A 41 14.39 8.98 -15.61
N GLY A 42 13.12 9.17 -15.98
CA GLY A 42 12.27 8.04 -16.34
C GLY A 42 10.82 8.43 -16.63
N PRO A 43 10.04 7.48 -17.16
CA PRO A 43 8.67 7.74 -17.55
C PRO A 43 7.78 8.04 -16.35
N ILE A 44 6.81 8.93 -16.54
CA ILE A 44 5.69 9.18 -15.66
C ILE A 44 4.40 9.21 -16.49
N HIS A 45 3.26 9.05 -15.83
CA HIS A 45 1.97 9.28 -16.47
C HIS A 45 1.40 10.63 -16.03
N TYR A 46 1.02 11.45 -17.00
CA TYR A 46 0.32 12.71 -16.79
C TYR A 46 -1.01 12.67 -17.53
N ASP A 47 -2.13 12.76 -16.79
CA ASP A 47 -3.49 12.62 -17.33
C ASP A 47 -3.72 11.35 -18.18
N GLY A 48 -3.01 10.27 -17.85
CA GLY A 48 -3.04 8.99 -18.59
C GLY A 48 -1.96 8.85 -19.65
N GLU A 49 -1.41 9.96 -20.15
CA GLU A 49 -0.38 9.97 -21.20
C GLU A 49 1.02 9.72 -20.63
N PRO A 50 1.83 8.83 -21.23
CA PRO A 50 3.20 8.60 -20.81
C PRO A 50 4.11 9.73 -21.29
N VAL A 51 4.90 10.30 -20.37
CA VAL A 51 5.89 11.34 -20.67
C VAL A 51 7.22 11.05 -19.98
N MET A 52 8.33 11.39 -20.64
CA MET A 52 9.66 11.30 -20.02
C MET A 52 9.88 12.52 -19.13
N ALA A 53 10.12 12.28 -17.85
CA ALA A 53 10.43 13.34 -16.89
C ALA A 53 11.86 13.19 -16.37
N GLY A 54 12.48 14.32 -16.04
CA GLY A 54 13.80 14.36 -15.41
C GLY A 54 13.83 13.72 -14.02
N ALA A 55 15.02 13.63 -13.44
CA ALA A 55 15.19 13.11 -12.08
C ALA A 55 14.38 13.92 -11.04
N ASP A 56 14.32 15.24 -11.23
CA ASP A 56 13.57 16.18 -10.39
C ASP A 56 12.22 16.52 -11.00
N VAL A 57 11.15 16.34 -10.22
CA VAL A 57 9.76 16.62 -10.63
C VAL A 57 9.13 17.55 -9.60
N ASP A 58 8.70 18.72 -10.06
CA ASP A 58 8.07 19.73 -9.22
C ASP A 58 6.57 19.81 -9.50
N ILE A 59 5.78 19.68 -8.44
CA ILE A 59 4.31 19.61 -8.50
C ILE A 59 3.76 20.71 -7.62
N SER A 60 2.88 21.55 -8.16
CA SER A 60 2.21 22.60 -7.40
C SER A 60 0.72 22.67 -7.72
N ILE A 61 -0.05 23.09 -6.72
CA ILE A 61 -1.48 23.35 -6.86
C ILE A 61 -1.66 24.83 -7.23
N VAL A 62 -2.31 25.09 -8.37
CA VAL A 62 -2.80 26.41 -8.77
C VAL A 62 -4.27 26.53 -8.40
N PRO A 63 -4.62 27.21 -7.27
CA PRO A 63 -6.01 27.29 -6.83
C PRO A 63 -6.83 28.12 -7.83
N LYS A 64 -7.99 27.60 -8.22
CA LYS A 64 -8.88 28.26 -9.21
C LYS A 64 -8.19 28.54 -10.55
N GLY A 65 -7.22 27.71 -10.96
CA GLY A 65 -6.51 27.89 -12.23
C GLY A 65 -7.38 27.76 -13.49
N ILE A 66 -8.56 27.13 -13.38
CA ILE A 66 -9.48 26.91 -14.51
C ILE A 66 -10.91 27.24 -14.06
N LYS A 67 -11.68 27.90 -14.94
CA LYS A 67 -13.12 28.15 -14.76
C LYS A 67 -13.91 27.06 -15.47
N VAL A 68 -14.63 26.24 -14.70
CA VAL A 68 -15.34 25.06 -15.21
C VAL A 68 -16.84 25.22 -14.97
N VAL A 69 -17.66 24.87 -15.96
CA VAL A 69 -19.12 24.77 -15.82
C VAL A 69 -19.45 23.47 -15.10
N VAL A 70 -20.24 23.55 -14.02
CA VAL A 70 -20.61 22.39 -13.20
C VAL A 70 -22.14 22.33 -13.05
N ASN A 71 -22.68 21.12 -12.93
CA ASN A 71 -24.07 20.93 -12.55
C ASN A 71 -24.22 21.22 -11.04
N ALA A 72 -25.00 22.26 -10.69
CA ALA A 72 -25.24 22.68 -9.32
C ALA A 72 -26.07 21.65 -8.53
N ASP A 73 -26.96 20.92 -9.21
CA ASP A 73 -27.90 19.96 -8.61
C ASP A 73 -27.32 18.53 -8.55
N ALA A 74 -26.05 18.36 -8.91
CA ALA A 74 -25.41 17.04 -8.89
C ALA A 74 -25.24 16.54 -7.45
N ASP A 75 -25.83 15.38 -7.15
CA ASP A 75 -25.64 14.67 -5.89
C ASP A 75 -24.17 14.18 -5.76
N LYS A 76 -23.46 14.77 -4.79
CA LYS A 76 -22.05 14.49 -4.52
C LYS A 76 -21.88 13.32 -3.54
N ASP A 77 -22.93 12.90 -2.84
CA ASP A 77 -22.83 11.85 -1.83
C ASP A 77 -22.66 10.47 -2.46
N LYS A 78 -23.14 10.26 -3.69
CA LYS A 78 -22.85 9.06 -4.51
C LYS A 78 -21.36 8.81 -4.76
N ARG A 79 -20.48 9.79 -4.51
CA ARG A 79 -19.03 9.69 -4.75
C ARG A 79 -18.26 9.13 -3.55
N LYS A 80 -18.87 9.05 -2.36
CA LYS A 80 -18.25 8.52 -1.14
C LYS A 80 -18.30 6.98 -1.09
N PRO A 81 -17.30 6.30 -0.51
CA PRO A 81 -17.36 4.86 -0.29
C PRO A 81 -18.51 4.52 0.67
N ASN A 82 -19.28 3.48 0.35
CA ASN A 82 -20.45 3.10 1.15
C ASN A 82 -20.03 2.36 2.44
N THR A 83 -20.95 2.25 3.41
CA THR A 83 -20.67 1.69 4.74
C THR A 83 -20.22 0.22 4.69
N LEU A 84 -20.78 -0.57 3.77
CA LEU A 84 -20.41 -1.97 3.57
C LEU A 84 -18.97 -2.11 3.04
N GLN A 85 -18.59 -1.28 2.05
CA GLN A 85 -17.23 -1.23 1.52
C GLN A 85 -16.22 -0.87 2.62
N ARG A 86 -16.55 0.11 3.48
CA ARG A 86 -15.70 0.47 4.62
C ARG A 86 -15.53 -0.67 5.61
N ALA A 87 -16.61 -1.35 5.99
CA ALA A 87 -16.57 -2.46 6.94
C ALA A 87 -15.80 -3.66 6.39
N ALA A 88 -16.03 -4.04 5.12
CA ALA A 88 -15.29 -5.09 4.46
C ALA A 88 -13.78 -4.80 4.45
N CYS A 89 -13.38 -3.55 4.19
CA CYS A 89 -11.95 -3.18 4.19
C CYS A 89 -11.32 -3.21 5.57
N GLU A 90 -12.05 -2.81 6.62
CA GLU A 90 -11.56 -2.96 7.98
C GLU A 90 -11.35 -4.45 8.30
N MET A 91 -12.31 -5.32 7.97
CA MET A 91 -12.18 -6.77 8.14
C MET A 91 -11.00 -7.37 7.36
N PHE A 92 -10.82 -7.00 6.08
CA PHE A 92 -9.70 -7.51 5.27
C PHE A 92 -8.34 -7.04 5.81
N ASN A 93 -8.24 -5.78 6.25
CA ASN A 93 -7.01 -5.26 6.86
C ASN A 93 -6.68 -5.99 8.17
N ASP A 94 -7.68 -6.27 9.00
CA ASP A 94 -7.51 -7.02 10.25
C ASP A 94 -7.10 -8.48 9.99
N LEU A 95 -7.70 -9.14 8.99
CA LEU A 95 -7.34 -10.51 8.60
C LEU A 95 -5.90 -10.61 8.08
N ASN A 96 -5.41 -9.60 7.37
CA ASN A 96 -4.02 -9.57 6.93
C ASN A 96 -3.04 -9.35 8.07
N ALA A 97 -3.37 -8.51 9.05
CA ALA A 97 -2.55 -8.36 10.25
C ALA A 97 -2.42 -9.69 11.01
N ILE A 98 -3.51 -10.48 11.07
CA ILE A 98 -3.50 -11.82 11.64
C ILE A 98 -2.63 -12.79 10.83
N GLN A 99 -2.72 -12.78 9.49
CA GLN A 99 -1.86 -13.62 8.64
C GLN A 99 -0.37 -13.28 8.80
N ASP A 100 -0.03 -11.98 8.84
CA ASP A 100 1.35 -11.52 9.04
C ASP A 100 1.94 -12.01 10.37
N ASP A 101 1.13 -12.05 11.43
CA ASP A 101 1.55 -12.56 12.74
C ASP A 101 1.66 -14.09 12.78
N ILE A 102 0.73 -14.80 12.14
CA ILE A 102 0.81 -16.26 11.98
C ILE A 102 2.08 -16.64 11.22
N ALA A 103 2.37 -15.98 10.10
CA ALA A 103 3.56 -16.23 9.29
C ALA A 103 4.86 -16.03 10.11
N LYS A 104 4.94 -14.98 10.93
CA LYS A 104 6.07 -14.74 11.84
C LYS A 104 6.19 -15.82 12.92
N GLN A 105 5.08 -16.28 13.51
CA GLN A 105 5.07 -17.37 14.49
C GLN A 105 5.52 -18.70 13.85
N THR A 106 5.02 -19.04 12.66
CA THR A 106 5.42 -20.25 11.93
C THR A 106 6.91 -20.25 11.63
N GLN A 107 7.48 -19.11 11.18
CA GLN A 107 8.92 -19.01 10.94
C GLN A 107 9.75 -19.19 12.22
N ARG A 108 9.29 -18.65 13.36
CA ARG A 108 9.93 -18.88 14.67
C ARG A 108 9.87 -20.35 15.08
N GLY A 109 8.73 -21.01 14.90
CA GLY A 109 8.55 -22.44 15.16
C GLY A 109 9.46 -23.32 14.31
N ILE A 110 9.58 -23.02 13.00
CA ILE A 110 10.49 -23.72 12.09
C ILE A 110 11.96 -23.54 12.52
N LYS A 111 12.36 -22.33 12.94
CA LYS A 111 13.71 -22.08 13.46
C LYS A 111 13.98 -22.86 14.76
N MET A 112 13.02 -22.91 15.68
CA MET A 112 13.15 -23.70 16.91
C MET A 112 13.22 -25.20 16.62
N ALA A 113 12.39 -25.71 15.71
CA ALA A 113 12.42 -27.12 15.30
C ALA A 113 13.77 -27.49 14.67
N LYS A 114 14.35 -26.63 13.82
CA LYS A 114 15.70 -26.82 13.27
C LYS A 114 16.79 -26.80 14.34
N MET A 115 16.69 -25.91 15.33
CA MET A 115 17.64 -25.87 16.45
C MET A 115 17.55 -27.12 17.33
N LEU A 116 16.33 -27.61 17.59
CA LEU A 116 16.09 -28.86 18.31
C LEU A 116 16.62 -30.07 17.55
N GLN A 117 16.34 -30.18 16.24
CA GLN A 117 16.91 -31.22 15.39
C GLN A 117 18.44 -31.21 15.40
N LYS A 118 19.06 -30.02 15.31
CA LYS A 118 20.51 -29.89 15.37
C LYS A 118 21.07 -30.35 16.72
N LYS A 119 20.46 -29.94 17.84
CA LYS A 119 20.87 -30.39 19.19
C LYS A 119 20.66 -31.88 19.42
N ILE A 120 19.60 -32.47 18.88
CA ILE A 120 19.34 -33.91 18.98
C ILE A 120 20.34 -34.68 18.10
N GLY A 121 20.62 -34.18 16.90
CA GLY A 121 21.64 -34.72 15.99
C GLY A 121 23.05 -34.69 16.57
N GLU A 122 23.40 -33.62 17.30
CA GLU A 122 24.71 -33.49 17.98
C GLU A 122 24.83 -34.36 19.24
N ASN A 123 23.72 -34.81 19.83
CA ASN A 123 23.67 -35.64 21.04
C ASN A 123 23.38 -37.13 20.78
N LEU A 124 23.29 -37.56 19.52
CA LEU A 124 23.20 -38.97 19.17
C LEU A 124 24.61 -39.59 19.27
N PRO A 125 24.84 -40.59 20.16
CA PRO A 125 26.10 -41.32 20.15
C PRO A 125 26.25 -42.03 18.81
N ASN A 126 27.44 -41.90 18.20
CA ASN A 126 27.81 -42.67 17.02
C ASN A 126 27.54 -44.15 17.28
N ILE A 127 26.60 -44.73 16.53
CA ILE A 127 26.52 -46.17 16.31
C ILE A 127 27.45 -46.49 15.14
#